data_AF-A0A4Z0NIB4-F1
#
_entry.id   AF-A0A4Z0NIB4-F1
#
_cell.length_a   1.000
_cell.length_b   1.000
_cell.length_c   1.000
_cell.angle_alpha   90.00
_cell.angle_beta   90.00
_cell.angle_gamma   90.00
#
_symmetry.space_group_name_H-M   'P 1'
#
loop_
_entity.id
_entity.type
_entity.pdbx_description
1 polymer ?
#
loop_
_entity_poly.entity_id
_entity_poly.type
_entity_poly.pdbx_seq_one_letter_code
_entity_poly.pdbx_strand_id
1 'polypeptide(L)'
;MSFDRSRRGSDPRQAAEAAFRAVTRKTPEGPAPEVKTAARPATPKPGVPGLRETVSLRLDRDVLDHFQEDGPGWQERINAALRKAAGL
;
A
#
# COMPACT_ATOMS: atom_id res chain seq x y z
N MET A 1 -51.19 28.28 -3.99
CA MET A 1 -50.32 28.97 -3.01
C MET A 1 -49.35 27.97 -2.42
N SER A 2 -48.06 28.04 -2.77
CA SER A 2 -47.01 27.41 -1.97
C SER A 2 -45.87 28.40 -1.85
N PHE A 3 -45.76 28.90 -0.63
CA PHE A 3 -44.89 29.97 -0.19
C PHE A 3 -43.44 29.51 -0.07
N ASP A 4 -42.57 30.49 -0.29
CA ASP A 4 -41.24 30.66 0.28
C ASP A 4 -40.05 29.95 -0.40
N ARG A 5 -39.40 30.73 -1.24
CA ARG A 5 -38.16 30.45 -1.96
C ARG A 5 -36.94 31.06 -1.24
N SER A 6 -36.93 31.17 0.08
CA SER A 6 -35.89 31.93 0.80
C SER A 6 -35.39 31.26 2.08
N ARG A 7 -34.68 30.13 1.96
CA ARG A 7 -33.60 29.76 2.91
C ARG A 7 -32.69 28.63 2.41
N ARG A 8 -32.06 28.79 1.25
CA ARG A 8 -30.91 27.95 0.85
C ARG A 8 -29.68 28.81 0.52
N GLY A 9 -29.45 29.83 1.35
CA GLY A 9 -28.24 30.65 1.32
C GLY A 9 -27.15 29.98 2.16
N SER A 10 -26.16 29.40 1.47
CA SER A 10 -24.94 28.80 2.03
C SER A 10 -25.15 27.60 2.96
N ASP A 11 -25.05 26.40 2.41
CA ASP A 11 -25.05 25.16 3.18
C ASP A 11 -23.66 25.01 3.85
N PRO A 12 -23.52 25.19 5.18
CA PRO A 12 -22.22 25.20 5.86
C PRO A 12 -21.51 23.85 5.74
N ARG A 13 -22.27 22.76 5.53
CA ARG A 13 -21.76 21.42 5.24
C ARG A 13 -20.97 21.39 3.93
N GLN A 14 -21.47 22.06 2.89
CA GLN A 14 -20.86 22.02 1.56
C GLN A 14 -19.58 22.88 1.51
N ALA A 15 -19.57 24.02 2.21
CA ALA A 15 -18.37 24.82 2.41
C ALA A 15 -17.28 24.05 3.20
N ALA A 16 -17.68 23.27 4.21
CA ALA A 16 -16.76 22.41 4.98
C ALA A 16 -16.18 21.27 4.14
N GLU A 17 -16.99 20.63 3.28
CA GLU A 17 -16.50 19.59 2.37
C GLU A 17 -15.54 20.13 1.30
N ALA A 18 -15.77 21.35 0.80
CA ALA A 18 -14.88 22.00 -0.15
C ALA A 18 -13.51 22.30 0.47
N ALA A 19 -13.48 22.79 1.72
CA ALA A 19 -12.23 23.04 2.45
C ALA A 19 -11.48 21.74 2.76
N PHE A 20 -12.19 20.67 3.14
CA PHE A 20 -11.59 19.37 3.41
C PHE A 20 -10.99 18.73 2.14
N ARG A 21 -11.68 18.82 1.00
CA ARG A 21 -11.16 18.36 -0.30
C ARG A 21 -9.93 19.16 -0.76
N ALA A 22 -9.87 20.47 -0.51
CA ALA A 22 -8.72 21.29 -0.87
C ALA A 22 -7.46 20.92 -0.07
N VAL A 23 -7.61 20.54 1.21
CA VAL A 23 -6.49 20.13 2.07
C VAL A 23 -6.05 18.68 1.83
N THR A 24 -6.99 17.78 1.54
CA THR A 24 -6.70 16.34 1.29
C THR A 24 -6.28 16.04 -0.14
N ARG A 25 -6.67 16.87 -1.12
CA ARG A 25 -6.13 16.85 -2.48
C ARG A 25 -4.79 17.59 -2.53
N LYS A 26 -3.85 17.19 -1.69
CA LYS A 26 -2.44 17.45 -1.95
C LYS A 26 -2.13 16.70 -3.23
N THR A 27 -2.15 17.44 -4.35
CA THR A 27 -1.80 17.01 -5.70
C THR A 27 -0.68 15.98 -5.68
N PRO A 28 -0.95 14.68 -5.97
CA PRO A 28 0.04 13.90 -6.65
C PRO A 28 0.10 14.46 -8.08
N GLU A 29 1.18 15.17 -8.40
CA GLU A 29 1.60 15.24 -9.80
C GLU A 29 1.91 13.80 -10.21
N GLY A 30 0.96 13.21 -10.93
CA GLY A 30 1.05 11.87 -11.46
C GLY A 30 -0.11 11.67 -12.43
N PRO A 31 0.15 11.44 -13.73
CA PRO A 31 -0.91 11.27 -14.71
C PRO A 31 -1.64 9.95 -14.42
N ALA A 32 -2.98 10.00 -14.45
CA ALA A 32 -3.82 8.82 -14.55
C ALA A 32 -4.00 8.47 -16.04
N PRO A 33 -4.56 7.29 -16.39
CA PRO A 33 -4.19 5.93 -16.00
C PRO A 33 -4.01 5.05 -17.27
N GLU A 34 -3.06 4.11 -17.30
CA GLU A 34 -3.04 3.09 -18.37
C GLU A 34 -3.11 1.67 -17.85
N VAL A 35 -4.19 1.03 -18.29
CA VAL A 35 -4.47 -0.39 -18.27
C VAL A 35 -3.32 -1.11 -18.99
N LYS A 36 -2.71 -2.08 -18.28
CA LYS A 36 -2.07 -3.30 -18.79
C LYS A 36 -1.34 -3.18 -20.14
N THR A 37 -0.03 -3.40 -20.16
CA THR A 37 0.65 -4.43 -20.97
C THR A 37 2.16 -4.33 -20.77
N ALA A 38 2.78 -5.46 -20.40
CA ALA A 38 4.19 -5.80 -20.61
C ALA A 38 5.26 -4.73 -20.33
N ALA A 39 5.75 -4.69 -19.08
CA ALA A 39 7.16 -4.39 -18.84
C ALA A 39 7.83 -5.68 -18.33
N ARG A 40 8.70 -6.23 -19.17
CA ARG A 40 9.63 -7.33 -18.88
C ARG A 40 10.27 -7.21 -17.48
N PRO A 41 10.67 -8.35 -16.88
CA PRO A 41 11.18 -8.36 -15.52
C PRO A 41 12.39 -7.44 -15.43
N ALA A 42 12.34 -6.46 -14.52
CA ALA A 42 13.54 -5.79 -14.09
C ALA A 42 14.41 -6.87 -13.44
N THR A 43 15.37 -7.40 -14.19
CA THR A 43 16.43 -8.24 -13.66
C THR A 43 16.98 -7.54 -12.42
N PRO A 44 16.88 -8.12 -11.21
CA PRO A 44 17.47 -7.51 -10.03
C PRO A 44 18.95 -7.31 -10.33
N LYS A 45 19.44 -6.08 -10.19
CA LYS A 45 20.86 -5.76 -10.37
C LYS A 45 21.65 -6.67 -9.41
N PRO A 46 22.48 -7.61 -9.90
CA PRO A 46 23.28 -8.43 -9.02
C PRO A 46 24.38 -7.55 -8.45
N GLY A 47 24.42 -7.41 -7.12
CA GLY A 47 25.63 -6.89 -6.46
C GLY A 47 25.48 -5.67 -5.58
N VAL A 48 24.35 -5.45 -4.91
CA VAL A 48 24.38 -4.65 -3.67
C VAL A 48 24.39 -5.62 -2.48
N PRO A 49 25.53 -5.78 -1.78
CA PRO A 49 25.61 -6.65 -0.61
C PRO A 49 24.66 -6.14 0.47
N GLY A 50 23.76 -7.01 0.93
CA GLY A 50 22.79 -6.70 1.98
C GLY A 50 21.40 -6.28 1.53
N LEU A 51 21.11 -6.24 0.22
CA LEU A 51 19.75 -5.99 -0.25
C LEU A 51 18.87 -7.23 -0.06
N ARG A 52 17.70 -7.01 0.56
CA ARG A 52 16.60 -7.98 0.59
C ARG A 52 15.81 -7.82 -0.70
N GLU A 53 15.58 -8.92 -1.40
CA GLU A 53 14.73 -8.92 -2.59
C GLU A 53 13.31 -9.32 -2.21
N THR A 54 12.33 -8.54 -2.69
CA THR A 54 10.91 -8.90 -2.53
C THR A 54 10.56 -9.95 -3.56
N VAL A 55 10.32 -11.18 -3.10
CA VAL A 55 9.95 -12.32 -3.94
C VAL A 55 8.56 -12.83 -3.61
N SER A 56 7.81 -13.24 -4.64
CA SER A 56 6.52 -13.89 -4.48
C SER A 56 6.72 -15.40 -4.30
N LEU A 57 6.84 -15.86 -3.04
CA LEU A 57 6.95 -17.27 -2.67
C LEU A 57 5.62 -17.80 -2.12
N ARG A 58 5.33 -19.07 -2.37
CA ARG A 58 4.21 -19.80 -1.75
C ARG A 58 4.74 -20.54 -0.52
N LEU A 59 4.15 -20.27 0.64
CA LEU A 59 4.42 -20.97 1.89
C LEU A 59 3.14 -21.67 2.37
N ASP A 60 3.33 -22.79 3.07
CA ASP A 60 2.25 -23.48 3.76
C ASP A 60 1.67 -22.61 4.89
N ARG A 61 0.39 -22.83 5.19
CA ARG A 61 -0.36 -22.00 6.12
C ARG A 61 0.13 -22.15 7.55
N ASP A 62 0.44 -23.37 7.96
CA ASP A 62 0.97 -23.71 9.29
C ASP A 62 2.32 -23.06 9.55
N VAL A 63 3.22 -23.08 8.57
CA VAL A 63 4.53 -22.39 8.66
C VAL A 63 4.32 -20.88 8.85
N LEU A 64 3.43 -20.30 8.05
CA LEU A 64 3.19 -18.87 8.08
C LEU A 64 2.53 -18.43 9.40
N ASP A 65 1.61 -19.23 9.92
CA ASP A 65 0.97 -19.05 11.23
C ASP A 65 2.02 -19.09 12.35
N HIS A 66 2.83 -20.16 12.40
CA HIS A 66 3.89 -20.34 13.39
C HIS A 66 4.81 -19.11 13.51
N PHE A 67 5.27 -18.54 12.39
CA PHE A 67 6.13 -17.36 12.44
C PHE A 67 5.37 -16.08 12.84
N GLN A 68 4.10 -15.94 12.45
CA GLN A 68 3.27 -14.78 12.77
C GLN A 68 2.79 -14.74 14.22
N GLU A 69 2.58 -15.90 14.87
CA GLU A 69 2.17 -15.99 16.28
C GLU A 69 3.13 -15.25 17.22
N ASP A 70 4.43 -15.35 16.95
CA ASP A 70 5.49 -14.66 17.69
C ASP A 70 5.53 -13.13 17.46
N GLY A 71 4.58 -12.57 16.69
CA GLY A 71 4.35 -11.13 16.56
C GLY A 71 5.23 -10.39 15.52
N PRO A 72 5.39 -9.05 15.66
CA PRO A 72 6.12 -8.24 14.68
C PRO A 72 7.56 -8.73 14.49
N GLY A 73 8.05 -8.68 13.25
CA GLY A 73 9.37 -9.21 12.88
C GLY A 73 9.38 -10.66 12.40
N TRP A 74 8.22 -11.29 12.24
CA TRP A 74 8.11 -12.66 11.70
C TRP A 74 8.83 -12.88 10.37
N GLN A 75 8.86 -11.87 9.48
CA GLN A 75 9.60 -11.93 8.20
C GLN A 75 11.12 -11.98 8.39
N GLU A 76 11.65 -11.33 9.43
CA GLU A 76 13.06 -11.41 9.80
C GLU A 76 13.41 -12.82 10.30
N ARG A 77 12.54 -13.38 11.15
CA ARG A 77 12.71 -14.73 11.71
C ARG A 77 12.65 -15.81 10.66
N ILE A 78 11.68 -15.75 9.75
CA ILE A 78 11.60 -16.74 8.66
C ILE A 78 12.80 -16.63 7.73
N ASN A 79 13.28 -15.41 7.44
CA ASN A 79 14.52 -15.23 6.67
C ASN A 79 15.75 -15.78 7.40
N ALA A 80 15.84 -15.62 8.73
CA ALA A 80 16.91 -16.20 9.53
C ALA A 80 16.87 -17.74 9.52
N ALA A 81 15.68 -18.34 9.61
CA ALA A 81 15.48 -19.78 9.49
C ALA A 81 15.89 -20.31 8.10
N LEU A 82 15.51 -19.60 7.03
CA LEU A 82 15.90 -19.92 5.66
C LEU A 82 17.43 -19.84 5.46
N ARG A 83 18.08 -18.81 6.01
CA ARG A 83 19.56 -18.71 5.99
C ARG A 83 20.22 -19.87 6.70
N LYS A 84 19.76 -20.20 7.91
CA LYS A 84 20.27 -21.33 8.69
C LYS A 84 20.10 -22.66 7.95
N ALA A 85 18.95 -22.88 7.29
CA ALA A 85 18.69 -24.07 6.49
C ALA A 85 19.57 -24.14 5.23
N ALA A 86 19.88 -22.99 4.62
CA ALA A 86 20.78 -22.89 3.47
C ALA A 86 22.28 -22.92 3.84
N GLY A 87 22.62 -22.83 5.14
CA GLY A 87 24.01 -22.75 5.61
C GLY A 87 24.67 -21.39 5.40
N LEU A 88 23.87 -20.31 5.34
CA LEU A 88 24.30 -18.91 5.16
C LEU A 88 24.39 -18.14 6.48
#